data_AF-A0A6N8E608-F1
#
_entry.id   AF-A0A6N8E608-F1
#
_cell.length_a   1.000
_cell.length_b   1.000
_cell.length_c   1.000
_cell.angle_alpha   90.00
_cell.angle_beta   90.00
_cell.angle_gamma   90.00
#
_symmetry.space_group_name_H-M   'P 1'
#
loop_
_entity.id
_entity.type
_entity.pdbx_description
1 polymer ?
#
loop_
_entity_poly.entity_id
_entity_poly.type
_entity_poly.pdbx_seq_one_letter_code
_entity_poly.pdbx_strand_id
1 'polypeptide(L)'
;MSRCDWLPDLLSRLGESGANIRDDETLAPAQRLILDPEAWEPAARIAAELGARHAGVWADPLDTSADLARHGTEPRLRVMACLERDGDYLILETEVPLSRPHLASQAPHFPGISRLERHAHDLTGLIWTDQPDGRRWTRHQAWPEDRFPLRADFPASGEDTRRAPADAEYPFEPALGGGTHEIPVGPVHAGIIEPGHFRFQAMGEDVRRLEERLGYVHRGIEKLAVGRDPAGLVRLAGRVSGDSTVAHAWAACQAMERAGGCEVPPRALVLRALLAERERIANHLGDIGAICNDVGFAFAHVQCARLREQWQRRSRELFGHRLLMDAIVPGGVAQDLSAAGFQTLRQDHAAFHQAIEPIFDIVEDLPSLDDRLLTTGLLSEADARELGCTGYVGKASGLAFDVRHDSPYPPYERLRVEVPVQTEGDVAARVRVRLGEVRGSLWMLDRLLDDLPAGEIATPLPPPEAGAMGLGLIDGWRGEILSFVRFDDTGHIARYFPRDPSWFTWPALERLILGNIVPDFPVCNKSVNGSYAGHDL
;
A
#
# COMPACT_ATOMS: atom_id res chain seq x y z
N MET A 1 -2.61 -25.10 -7.72
CA MET A 1 -2.04 -25.40 -6.40
C MET A 1 -3.20 -25.36 -5.41
N SER A 2 -3.21 -26.26 -4.43
CA SER A 2 -4.25 -26.24 -3.41
C SER A 2 -4.03 -24.98 -2.57
N ARG A 3 -5.05 -24.12 -2.47
CA ARG A 3 -4.96 -22.89 -1.69
C ARG A 3 -4.85 -23.27 -0.21
N CYS A 4 -3.95 -22.61 0.49
CA CYS A 4 -3.76 -22.68 1.94
C CYS A 4 -3.24 -24.04 2.45
N ASP A 5 -2.33 -24.70 1.73
CA ASP A 5 -1.74 -26.00 2.14
C ASP A 5 -1.00 -25.95 3.50
N TRP A 6 -0.63 -24.75 3.95
CA TRP A 6 0.02 -24.49 5.24
C TRP A 6 -0.96 -24.26 6.40
N LEU A 7 -2.24 -23.99 6.11
CA LEU A 7 -3.26 -23.69 7.11
C LEU A 7 -3.50 -24.88 8.08
N PRO A 8 -3.57 -26.15 7.63
CA PRO A 8 -3.71 -27.28 8.54
C PRO A 8 -2.57 -27.39 9.58
N ASP A 9 -1.33 -27.07 9.21
CA ASP A 9 -0.18 -27.07 10.14
C ASP A 9 -0.33 -25.93 11.17
N LEU A 10 -0.71 -24.73 10.71
CA LEU A 10 -1.02 -23.60 11.60
C LEU A 10 -2.11 -23.96 12.61
N LEU A 11 -3.23 -24.53 12.15
CA LEU A 11 -4.36 -24.91 12.99
C LEU A 11 -3.96 -25.99 14.01
N SER A 12 -3.15 -26.98 13.60
CA SER A 12 -2.62 -28.02 14.49
C SER A 12 -1.78 -27.42 15.61
N ARG A 13 -0.82 -26.54 15.30
CA ARG A 13 0.06 -25.90 16.29
C ARG A 13 -0.68 -24.93 17.21
N LEU A 14 -1.73 -24.28 16.70
CA LEU A 14 -2.64 -23.48 17.53
C LEU A 14 -3.42 -24.36 18.52
N GLY A 15 -3.94 -25.50 18.07
CA GLY A 15 -4.59 -26.46 18.97
C GLY A 15 -3.67 -26.96 20.08
N GLU A 16 -2.40 -27.22 19.77
CA GLU A 16 -1.39 -27.65 20.76
C GLU A 16 -1.04 -26.55 21.78
N SER A 17 -1.14 -25.27 21.40
CA SER A 17 -0.89 -24.14 22.31
C SER A 17 -2.08 -23.81 23.22
N GLY A 18 -3.21 -24.51 23.04
CA GLY A 18 -4.46 -24.24 23.76
C GLY A 18 -5.20 -23.00 23.26
N ALA A 19 -4.83 -22.48 22.08
CA ALA A 19 -5.52 -21.38 21.44
C ALA A 19 -6.88 -21.82 20.90
N ASN A 20 -7.94 -21.10 21.27
CA ASN A 20 -9.28 -21.38 20.79
C ASN A 20 -9.57 -20.62 19.49
N ILE A 21 -10.05 -21.36 18.50
CA ILE A 21 -10.58 -20.83 17.24
C ILE A 21 -12.10 -20.96 17.32
N ARG A 22 -12.79 -19.84 17.11
CA ARG A 22 -14.26 -19.75 17.23
C ARG A 22 -14.96 -20.15 15.94
N ASP A 23 -14.41 -19.73 14.79
CA ASP A 23 -14.98 -19.99 13.48
C ASP A 23 -13.93 -19.91 12.37
N ASP A 24 -14.22 -20.57 11.24
CA ASP A 24 -13.46 -20.50 9.99
C ASP A 24 -14.42 -20.16 8.84
N GLU A 25 -14.36 -18.90 8.40
CA GLU A 25 -15.17 -18.38 7.31
C GLU A 25 -14.26 -17.87 6.18
N THR A 26 -14.82 -17.53 5.02
CA THR A 26 -14.06 -16.91 3.95
C THR A 26 -14.35 -15.42 3.88
N LEU A 27 -13.31 -14.59 3.93
CA LEU A 27 -13.36 -13.18 3.54
C LEU A 27 -12.62 -13.03 2.21
N ALA A 28 -13.31 -13.38 1.12
CA ALA A 28 -12.67 -13.64 -0.17
C ALA A 28 -11.68 -12.53 -0.59
N PRO A 29 -10.48 -12.89 -1.06
CA PRO A 29 -10.01 -14.25 -1.37
C PRO A 29 -9.36 -14.96 -0.18
N ALA A 30 -9.32 -14.32 1.00
CA ALA A 30 -8.63 -14.82 2.18
C ALA A 30 -9.51 -15.79 2.99
N GLN A 31 -8.86 -16.79 3.62
CA GLN A 31 -9.47 -17.52 4.74
C GLN A 31 -9.54 -16.60 5.97
N ARG A 32 -10.50 -16.81 6.87
CA ARG A 32 -10.70 -15.96 8.04
C ARG A 32 -10.88 -16.82 9.29
N LEU A 33 -9.97 -16.64 10.24
CA LEU A 33 -10.02 -17.28 11.55
C LEU A 33 -10.44 -16.29 12.62
N ILE A 34 -11.52 -16.60 13.33
CA ILE A 34 -11.96 -15.81 14.49
C ILE A 34 -11.34 -16.41 15.74
N LEU A 35 -10.60 -15.59 16.49
CA LEU A 35 -9.75 -16.00 17.60
C LEU A 35 -10.21 -15.36 18.92
N ASP A 36 -10.03 -16.09 20.02
CA ASP A 36 -9.95 -15.47 21.34
C ASP A 36 -8.75 -14.50 21.41
N PRO A 37 -8.82 -13.38 22.16
CA PRO A 37 -7.72 -12.41 22.24
C PRO A 37 -6.37 -13.02 22.65
N GLU A 38 -6.39 -14.07 23.49
CA GLU A 38 -5.21 -14.80 23.94
C GLU A 38 -4.53 -15.61 22.82
N ALA A 39 -5.26 -15.95 21.76
CA ALA A 39 -4.75 -16.68 20.59
C ALA A 39 -4.17 -15.75 19.50
N TRP A 40 -4.35 -14.43 19.64
CA TRP A 40 -3.98 -13.44 18.63
C TRP A 40 -2.47 -13.39 18.32
N GLU A 41 -1.63 -13.26 19.35
CA GLU A 41 -0.17 -13.27 19.19
C GLU A 41 0.37 -14.66 18.84
N PRO A 42 -0.08 -15.76 19.50
CA PRO A 42 0.39 -17.10 19.15
C PRO A 42 0.14 -17.46 17.68
N ALA A 43 -0.99 -17.05 17.12
CA ALA A 43 -1.31 -17.27 15.70
C ALA A 43 -0.34 -16.55 14.77
N ALA A 44 -0.01 -15.28 15.05
CA ALA A 44 0.97 -14.54 14.30
C ALA A 44 2.38 -15.13 14.41
N ARG A 45 2.81 -15.50 15.62
CA ARG A 45 4.11 -16.14 15.85
C ARG A 45 4.24 -17.46 15.07
N ILE A 46 3.23 -18.33 15.16
CA ILE A 46 3.22 -19.59 14.43
C ILE A 46 3.23 -19.34 12.91
N ALA A 47 2.47 -18.36 12.42
CA ALA A 47 2.49 -18.00 11.01
C ALA A 47 3.88 -17.47 10.56
N ALA A 48 4.56 -16.69 11.40
CA ALA A 48 5.93 -16.23 11.14
C ALA A 48 6.92 -17.40 11.08
N GLU A 49 6.83 -18.36 12.00
CA GLU A 49 7.63 -19.60 12.00
C GLU A 49 7.38 -20.46 10.75
N LEU A 50 6.18 -20.36 10.20
CA LEU A 50 5.77 -20.98 8.93
C LEU A 50 6.22 -20.17 7.70
N GLY A 51 6.84 -19.00 7.88
CA GLY A 51 7.35 -18.18 6.78
C GLY A 51 6.30 -17.28 6.12
N ALA A 52 5.15 -17.05 6.76
CA ALA A 52 4.21 -16.04 6.31
C ALA A 52 4.81 -14.64 6.48
N ARG A 53 4.35 -13.69 5.67
CA ARG A 53 4.55 -12.25 5.90
C ARG A 53 3.28 -11.62 6.45
N HIS A 54 3.42 -10.46 7.06
CA HIS A 54 2.29 -9.64 7.49
C HIS A 54 1.94 -8.62 6.41
N ALA A 55 0.68 -8.61 5.94
CA ALA A 55 0.18 -7.74 4.87
C ALA A 55 -0.59 -6.51 5.38
N GLY A 56 -1.03 -6.50 6.65
CA GLY A 56 -1.51 -5.29 7.33
C GLY A 56 -2.43 -5.59 8.52
N VAL A 57 -2.49 -4.67 9.50
CA VAL A 57 -3.33 -4.77 10.70
C VAL A 57 -4.17 -3.52 10.87
N TRP A 58 -5.44 -3.67 11.24
CA TRP A 58 -6.36 -2.54 11.47
C TRP A 58 -7.41 -2.89 12.52
N ALA A 59 -8.03 -1.84 13.06
CA ALA A 59 -9.14 -1.96 13.99
C ALA A 59 -10.42 -1.33 13.41
N ASP A 60 -11.56 -1.94 13.72
CA ASP A 60 -12.91 -1.59 13.31
C ASP A 60 -13.77 -1.38 14.57
N PRO A 61 -14.07 -0.12 14.95
CA PRO A 61 -14.96 0.17 16.05
C PRO A 61 -16.39 -0.32 15.78
N LEU A 62 -16.92 -1.11 16.71
CA LEU A 62 -18.29 -1.60 16.76
C LEU A 62 -19.01 -0.88 17.92
N ASP A 63 -19.20 0.42 17.77
CA ASP A 63 -19.63 1.34 18.83
C ASP A 63 -20.82 2.23 18.43
N THR A 64 -21.43 2.00 17.26
CA THR A 64 -22.68 2.68 16.88
C THR A 64 -23.89 2.00 17.50
N SER A 65 -25.03 2.70 17.56
CA SER A 65 -26.30 2.10 17.98
C SER A 65 -26.70 0.87 17.16
N ALA A 66 -26.38 0.86 15.87
CA ALA A 66 -26.64 -0.28 14.98
C ALA A 66 -25.70 -1.46 15.28
N ASP A 67 -24.43 -1.20 15.60
CA ASP A 67 -23.49 -2.24 16.00
C ASP A 67 -23.89 -2.85 17.36
N LEU A 68 -24.26 -2.03 18.33
CA LEU A 68 -24.71 -2.50 19.66
C LEU A 68 -25.98 -3.36 19.57
N ALA A 69 -26.89 -3.04 18.64
CA ALA A 69 -28.07 -3.87 18.40
C ALA A 69 -27.70 -5.28 17.87
N ARG A 70 -26.54 -5.45 17.22
CA ARG A 70 -26.08 -6.72 16.64
C ARG A 70 -25.10 -7.48 17.52
N HIS A 71 -24.17 -6.78 18.13
CA HIS A 71 -23.01 -7.35 18.83
C HIS A 71 -23.14 -7.30 20.36
N GLY A 72 -24.27 -6.79 20.88
CA GLY A 72 -24.57 -6.71 22.30
C GLY A 72 -24.41 -5.30 22.88
N THR A 73 -24.68 -5.16 24.18
CA THR A 73 -24.79 -3.83 24.82
C THR A 73 -23.46 -3.16 25.13
N GLU A 74 -22.33 -3.87 25.00
CA GLU A 74 -20.99 -3.32 25.27
C GLU A 74 -20.27 -3.00 23.95
N PRO A 75 -19.82 -1.75 23.74
CA PRO A 75 -19.01 -1.38 22.58
C PRO A 75 -17.71 -2.19 22.48
N ARG A 76 -17.32 -2.57 21.26
CA ARG A 76 -16.13 -3.40 20.99
C ARG A 76 -15.23 -2.84 19.90
N LEU A 77 -13.97 -3.26 19.91
CA LEU A 77 -13.06 -3.12 18.78
C LEU A 77 -12.89 -4.50 18.15
N ARG A 78 -13.28 -4.64 16.89
CA ARG A 78 -12.86 -5.77 16.06
C ARG A 78 -11.47 -5.46 15.51
N VAL A 79 -10.53 -6.37 15.66
CA VAL A 79 -9.15 -6.23 15.19
C VAL A 79 -8.90 -7.30 14.15
N MET A 80 -8.34 -6.89 13.01
CA MET A 80 -8.05 -7.76 11.88
C MET A 80 -6.57 -7.64 11.49
N ALA A 81 -5.94 -8.79 11.25
CA ALA A 81 -4.58 -8.88 10.72
C ALA A 81 -4.60 -9.76 9.47
N CYS A 82 -4.02 -9.26 8.39
CA CYS A 82 -3.88 -9.98 7.13
C CYS A 82 -2.46 -10.52 7.03
N LEU A 83 -2.35 -11.84 6.90
CA LEU A 83 -1.11 -12.58 6.68
C LEU A 83 -1.12 -13.15 5.27
N GLU A 84 0.04 -13.30 4.66
CA GLU A 84 0.20 -13.90 3.35
C GLU A 84 1.34 -14.91 3.34
N ARG A 85 1.11 -16.04 2.67
CA ARG A 85 2.16 -17.03 2.38
C ARG A 85 1.84 -17.75 1.08
N ASP A 86 2.83 -17.83 0.19
CA ASP A 86 2.79 -18.60 -1.06
C ASP A 86 1.59 -18.23 -1.97
N GLY A 87 1.15 -16.97 -1.94
CA GLY A 87 -0.01 -16.46 -2.68
C GLY A 87 -1.35 -16.59 -1.95
N ASP A 88 -1.37 -17.22 -0.78
CA ASP A 88 -2.58 -17.42 0.02
C ASP A 88 -2.66 -16.41 1.17
N TYR A 89 -3.83 -15.80 1.34
CA TYR A 89 -4.09 -14.83 2.40
C TYR A 89 -4.93 -15.42 3.53
N LEU A 90 -4.59 -15.03 4.75
CA LEU A 90 -5.27 -15.39 5.99
C LEU A 90 -5.61 -14.12 6.77
N ILE A 91 -6.88 -13.95 7.12
CA ILE A 91 -7.34 -12.94 8.07
C ILE A 91 -7.44 -13.57 9.44
N LEU A 92 -6.65 -13.07 10.39
CA LEU A 92 -6.90 -13.29 11.80
C LEU A 92 -7.85 -12.19 12.28
N GLU A 93 -8.90 -12.57 12.98
CA GLU A 93 -9.84 -11.64 13.59
C GLU A 93 -9.99 -11.91 15.08
N THR A 94 -10.06 -10.85 15.88
CA THR A 94 -10.49 -10.94 17.28
C THR A 94 -11.32 -9.73 17.67
N GLU A 95 -11.94 -9.78 18.84
CA GLU A 95 -12.70 -8.65 19.40
C GLU A 95 -12.29 -8.41 20.85
N VAL A 96 -12.09 -7.14 21.21
CA VAL A 96 -11.81 -6.70 22.58
C VAL A 96 -12.83 -5.63 23.01
N PRO A 97 -13.28 -5.63 24.29
CA PRO A 97 -14.23 -4.63 24.77
C PRO A 97 -13.57 -3.24 24.87
N LEU A 98 -14.31 -2.17 24.55
CA LEU A 98 -13.80 -0.80 24.70
C LEU A 98 -13.46 -0.44 26.15
N SER A 99 -14.07 -1.13 27.12
CA SER A 99 -13.78 -0.98 28.55
C SER A 99 -12.37 -1.49 28.92
N ARG A 100 -11.83 -2.43 28.14
CA ARG A 100 -10.47 -2.97 28.29
C ARG A 100 -9.90 -3.32 26.90
N PRO A 101 -9.50 -2.31 26.11
CA PRO A 101 -9.13 -2.51 24.71
C PRO A 101 -7.67 -2.92 24.59
N HIS A 102 -7.27 -4.00 25.27
CA HIS A 102 -5.87 -4.47 25.28
C HIS A 102 -5.74 -5.70 24.38
N LEU A 103 -4.68 -5.72 23.57
CA LEU A 103 -4.36 -6.85 22.70
C LEU A 103 -2.84 -6.99 22.56
N ALA A 104 -2.33 -8.22 22.44
CA ALA A 104 -0.90 -8.44 22.25
C ALA A 104 -0.42 -7.96 20.88
N SER A 105 0.71 -7.26 20.83
CA SER A 105 1.35 -6.82 19.60
C SER A 105 1.87 -8.01 18.80
N GLN A 106 1.72 -7.95 17.48
CA GLN A 106 2.34 -8.90 16.55
C GLN A 106 3.69 -8.37 16.01
N ALA A 107 4.04 -7.11 16.30
CA ALA A 107 5.28 -6.48 15.84
C ALA A 107 6.58 -7.16 16.33
N PRO A 108 6.63 -7.85 17.49
CA PRO A 108 7.80 -8.65 17.87
C PRO A 108 8.17 -9.75 16.87
N HIS A 109 7.20 -10.25 16.09
CA HIS A 109 7.41 -11.27 15.05
C HIS A 109 7.41 -10.67 13.64
N PHE A 110 6.76 -9.51 13.48
CA PHE A 110 6.63 -8.79 12.21
C PHE A 110 6.96 -7.31 12.39
N PRO A 111 8.24 -6.91 12.45
CA PRO A 111 8.63 -5.53 12.75
C PRO A 111 8.02 -4.48 11.79
N GLY A 112 7.75 -4.87 10.54
CA GLY A 112 7.13 -4.01 9.53
C GLY A 112 5.76 -3.43 9.90
N ILE A 113 5.03 -4.03 10.85
CA ILE A 113 3.69 -3.54 11.25
C ILE A 113 3.68 -2.60 12.45
N SER A 114 4.84 -2.31 13.08
CA SER A 114 4.87 -1.49 14.30
C SER A 114 4.19 -0.12 14.10
N ARG A 115 4.40 0.54 12.95
CA ARG A 115 3.75 1.81 12.62
C ARG A 115 2.23 1.67 12.40
N LEU A 116 1.76 0.56 11.83
CA LEU A 116 0.33 0.27 11.65
C LEU A 116 -0.38 0.04 13.00
N GLU A 117 0.23 -0.69 13.92
CA GLU A 117 -0.32 -0.88 15.27
C GLU A 117 -0.40 0.46 16.02
N ARG A 118 0.65 1.28 15.98
CA ARG A 118 0.64 2.63 16.57
C ARG A 118 -0.43 3.53 15.94
N HIS A 119 -0.64 3.42 14.62
CA HIS A 119 -1.72 4.11 13.92
C HIS A 119 -3.11 3.63 14.39
N ALA A 120 -3.33 2.31 14.50
CA ALA A 120 -4.58 1.75 15.01
C ALA A 120 -4.86 2.23 16.45
N HIS A 121 -3.83 2.30 17.30
CA HIS A 121 -3.92 2.87 18.64
C HIS A 121 -4.33 4.34 18.59
N ASP A 122 -3.68 5.15 17.76
CA ASP A 122 -3.96 6.58 17.61
C ASP A 122 -5.40 6.86 17.15
N LEU A 123 -5.93 6.01 16.28
CA LEU A 123 -7.23 6.20 15.65
C LEU A 123 -8.42 5.58 16.41
N THR A 124 -8.20 4.50 17.15
CA THR A 124 -9.28 3.71 17.78
C THR A 124 -9.17 3.55 19.29
N GLY A 125 -7.99 3.82 19.86
CA GLY A 125 -7.70 3.60 21.29
C GLY A 125 -7.45 2.16 21.68
N LEU A 126 -7.15 1.29 20.71
CA LEU A 126 -6.62 -0.05 20.95
C LEU A 126 -5.21 0.06 21.58
N ILE A 127 -4.99 -0.64 22.69
CA ILE A 127 -3.73 -0.63 23.44
C ILE A 127 -3.00 -1.94 23.17
N TRP A 128 -1.82 -1.84 22.57
CA TRP A 128 -0.98 -3.00 22.28
C TRP A 128 -0.07 -3.32 23.47
N THR A 129 -0.13 -4.55 23.97
CA THR A 129 0.88 -5.05 24.93
C THR A 129 2.10 -5.56 24.18
N ASP A 130 3.29 -5.39 24.75
CA ASP A 130 4.57 -5.84 24.17
C ASP A 130 4.94 -5.21 22.82
N GLN A 131 4.33 -4.06 22.48
CA GLN A 131 4.71 -3.25 21.33
C GLN A 131 6.14 -2.69 21.52
N PRO A 132 7.09 -2.95 20.59
CA PRO A 132 8.46 -2.44 20.69
C PRO A 132 8.58 -0.92 20.75
N ASP A 133 7.67 -0.18 20.11
CA ASP A 133 7.63 1.28 20.14
C ASP A 133 6.24 1.79 20.56
N GLY A 134 6.10 2.15 21.83
CA GLY A 134 4.85 2.66 22.41
C GLY A 134 4.55 4.13 22.11
N ARG A 135 5.41 4.84 21.37
CA ARG A 135 5.20 6.26 21.05
C ARG A 135 3.99 6.42 20.12
N ARG A 136 3.29 7.55 20.22
CA ARG A 136 2.18 7.88 19.31
C ARG A 136 2.70 8.10 17.89
N TRP A 137 1.83 7.98 16.88
CA TRP A 137 2.22 8.05 15.47
C TRP A 137 1.48 9.17 14.73
N THR A 138 0.23 8.97 14.32
CA THR A 138 -0.49 9.83 13.37
C THR A 138 -1.02 11.14 13.99
N ARG A 139 -1.02 11.30 15.32
CA ARG A 139 -1.67 12.44 15.98
C ARG A 139 -1.03 13.82 15.78
N HIS A 140 0.31 13.95 15.73
CA HIS A 140 1.04 15.24 15.63
C HIS A 140 0.51 16.40 16.51
N GLN A 141 -0.02 16.09 17.69
CA GLN A 141 -0.69 17.03 18.62
C GLN A 141 -2.01 17.66 18.11
N ALA A 142 -2.59 17.17 17.00
CA ALA A 142 -3.83 17.70 16.42
C ALA A 142 -5.09 17.35 17.23
N TRP A 143 -5.06 16.29 18.04
CA TRP A 143 -6.11 15.95 19.00
C TRP A 143 -5.51 15.48 20.34
N PRO A 144 -6.29 15.47 21.44
CA PRO A 144 -5.85 14.93 22.74
C PRO A 144 -5.63 13.41 22.73
N GLU A 145 -4.98 12.88 23.77
CA GLU A 145 -4.63 11.46 23.93
C GLU A 145 -5.82 10.50 24.05
N ASP A 146 -6.90 11.00 24.62
CA ASP A 146 -8.14 10.27 24.89
C ASP A 146 -9.17 10.42 23.76
N ARG A 147 -8.81 11.07 22.65
CA ARG A 147 -9.67 11.23 21.47
C ARG A 147 -9.21 10.33 20.32
N PHE A 148 -10.16 9.64 19.72
CA PHE A 148 -9.92 8.57 18.74
C PHE A 148 -10.77 8.79 17.48
N PRO A 149 -10.21 9.33 16.39
CA PRO A 149 -10.96 9.77 15.21
C PRO A 149 -11.92 8.75 14.59
N LEU A 150 -11.64 7.45 14.69
CA LEU A 150 -12.48 6.41 14.10
C LEU A 150 -13.65 5.96 14.98
N ARG A 151 -13.72 6.37 16.26
CA ARG A 151 -14.88 6.07 17.11
C ARG A 151 -16.12 6.84 16.68
N ALA A 152 -17.30 6.31 17.01
CA ALA A 152 -18.59 6.89 16.63
C ALA A 152 -18.83 8.28 17.24
N ASP A 153 -18.26 8.54 18.42
CA ASP A 153 -18.39 9.81 19.15
C ASP A 153 -17.49 10.94 18.60
N PHE A 154 -16.58 10.63 17.68
CA PHE A 154 -15.75 11.64 17.02
C PHE A 154 -16.47 12.20 15.77
N PRO A 155 -16.68 13.52 15.67
CA PRO A 155 -17.39 14.12 14.53
C PRO A 155 -16.55 14.09 13.25
N ALA A 156 -17.19 13.77 12.11
CA ALA A 156 -16.52 13.73 10.81
C ALA A 156 -15.98 15.10 10.35
N SER A 157 -16.54 16.20 10.84
CA SER A 157 -16.03 17.56 10.60
C SER A 157 -14.74 17.88 11.36
N GLY A 158 -14.31 17.00 12.26
CA GLY A 158 -13.32 17.31 13.29
C GLY A 158 -13.92 18.17 14.42
N GLU A 159 -13.13 18.35 15.48
CA GLU A 159 -13.54 19.07 16.69
C GLU A 159 -12.97 20.47 16.82
N ASP A 160 -11.80 20.71 16.21
CA ASP A 160 -11.08 21.97 16.28
C ASP A 160 -10.66 22.42 14.89
N THR A 161 -10.91 23.70 14.60
CA THR A 161 -10.48 24.35 13.36
C THR A 161 -9.21 25.20 13.56
N ARG A 162 -8.71 25.30 14.80
CA ARG A 162 -7.45 25.97 15.12
C ARG A 162 -6.28 25.18 14.55
N ARG A 163 -5.22 25.91 14.21
CA ARG A 163 -3.96 25.31 13.78
C ARG A 163 -3.41 24.45 14.93
N ALA A 164 -3.14 23.17 14.64
CA ALA A 164 -2.47 22.27 15.57
C ALA A 164 -1.14 22.90 16.05
N PRO A 165 -0.78 22.74 17.33
CA PRO A 165 0.53 23.13 17.82
C PRO A 165 1.65 22.45 17.02
N ALA A 166 2.85 23.02 17.06
CA ALA A 166 4.00 22.38 16.44
C ALA A 166 4.37 21.10 17.22
N ASP A 167 4.51 19.98 16.53
CA ASP A 167 5.00 18.71 17.11
C ASP A 167 6.53 18.78 17.35
N ALA A 168 6.94 19.68 18.24
CA ALA A 168 8.35 19.98 18.54
C ALA A 168 8.97 19.06 19.60
N GLU A 169 8.12 18.32 20.32
CA GLU A 169 8.50 17.47 21.46
C GLU A 169 8.41 15.97 21.12
N TYR A 170 8.24 15.61 19.84
CA TYR A 170 8.31 14.21 19.46
C TYR A 170 9.65 13.62 19.94
N PRO A 171 9.64 12.55 20.75
CA PRO A 171 10.84 12.04 21.39
C PRO A 171 11.62 11.20 20.39
N PHE A 172 12.28 11.87 19.44
CA PHE A 172 13.29 11.26 18.58
C PHE A 172 14.38 10.65 19.45
N GLU A 173 14.96 9.59 18.93
CA GLU A 173 16.03 8.91 19.61
C GLU A 173 17.29 9.79 19.60
N PRO A 174 17.90 10.02 20.77
CA PRO A 174 19.00 10.97 20.89
C PRO A 174 20.27 10.44 20.23
N ALA A 175 21.05 11.33 19.63
CA ALA A 175 22.41 11.01 19.20
C ALA A 175 23.29 10.60 20.39
N LEU A 176 23.85 9.38 20.33
CA LEU A 176 24.80 8.88 21.33
C LEU A 176 26.23 8.89 20.77
N GLY A 177 27.20 9.19 21.63
CA GLY A 177 28.64 9.17 21.30
C GLY A 177 29.22 10.54 20.90
N GLY A 178 30.52 10.72 21.15
CA GLY A 178 31.24 11.94 20.80
C GLY A 178 31.48 12.04 19.29
N GLY A 179 31.14 13.19 18.68
CA GLY A 179 31.31 13.43 17.24
C GLY A 179 30.07 13.12 16.39
N THR A 180 29.04 12.51 16.98
CA THR A 180 27.73 12.37 16.34
C THR A 180 26.98 13.70 16.43
N HIS A 181 26.36 14.12 15.32
CA HIS A 181 25.46 15.28 15.28
C HIS A 181 24.17 14.91 14.57
N GLU A 182 23.14 15.71 14.81
CA GLU A 182 21.82 15.50 14.22
C GLU A 182 21.58 16.45 13.05
N ILE A 183 21.00 15.92 11.97
CA ILE A 183 20.58 16.70 10.81
C ILE A 183 19.07 16.51 10.65
N PRO A 184 18.25 17.54 10.90
CA PRO A 184 16.83 17.50 10.58
C PRO A 184 16.59 17.86 9.11
N VAL A 185 15.82 17.04 8.39
CA VAL A 185 15.31 17.35 7.04
C VAL A 185 13.79 17.28 7.06
N GLY A 186 13.11 18.32 6.57
CA GLY A 186 11.66 18.41 6.59
C GLY A 186 11.05 18.84 7.94
N PRO A 187 9.72 18.92 8.08
CA PRO A 187 8.71 18.57 7.06
C PRO A 187 8.56 19.63 5.96
N VAL A 188 9.17 20.81 6.12
CA VAL A 188 9.30 21.80 5.06
C VAL A 188 10.63 21.59 4.34
N HIS A 189 10.58 21.39 3.03
CA HIS A 189 11.75 21.13 2.20
C HIS A 189 11.83 22.16 1.06
N ALA A 190 13.04 22.44 0.57
CA ALA A 190 13.24 23.41 -0.52
C ALA A 190 12.75 22.92 -1.89
N GLY A 191 12.72 21.59 -2.08
CA GLY A 191 12.17 20.93 -3.26
C GLY A 191 10.66 20.64 -3.16
N ILE A 192 10.04 20.27 -4.29
CA ILE A 192 8.63 19.88 -4.35
C ILE A 192 8.51 18.39 -3.99
N ILE A 193 8.30 18.12 -2.71
CA ILE A 193 8.02 16.78 -2.16
C ILE A 193 6.89 16.87 -1.13
N GLU A 194 6.22 15.76 -0.85
CA GLU A 194 5.24 15.71 0.23
C GLU A 194 5.94 15.85 1.62
N PRO A 195 5.26 16.42 2.62
CA PRO A 195 5.81 16.60 3.97
C PRO A 195 6.14 15.28 4.68
N GLY A 196 7.42 15.10 5.02
CA GLY A 196 7.91 14.12 5.98
C GLY A 196 9.16 14.65 6.68
N HIS A 197 9.39 14.23 7.93
CA HIS A 197 10.56 14.63 8.69
C HIS A 197 11.53 13.45 8.83
N PHE A 198 12.79 13.70 8.52
CA PHE A 198 13.87 12.72 8.53
C PHE A 198 14.93 13.22 9.50
N ARG A 199 15.15 12.47 10.58
CA ARG A 199 16.14 12.79 11.61
C ARG A 199 17.36 11.90 11.42
N PHE A 200 18.42 12.47 10.87
CA PHE A 200 19.70 11.76 10.74
C PHE A 200 20.52 11.92 12.01
N GLN A 201 21.20 10.85 12.39
CA GLN A 201 22.38 10.91 13.26
C GLN A 201 23.59 10.58 12.39
N ALA A 202 24.55 11.50 12.29
CA ALA A 202 25.69 11.40 11.39
C ALA A 202 27.03 11.62 12.11
N MET A 203 28.07 10.93 11.64
CA MET A 203 29.46 11.16 12.03
C MET A 203 30.24 11.63 10.80
N GLY A 204 30.56 12.93 10.74
CA GLY A 204 31.00 13.53 9.47
C GLY A 204 29.85 13.49 8.46
N GLU A 205 30.04 12.77 7.36
CA GLU A 205 28.98 12.55 6.36
C GLU A 205 28.33 11.17 6.48
N ASP A 206 28.91 10.23 7.24
CA ASP A 206 28.39 8.87 7.39
C ASP A 206 27.06 8.87 8.16
N VAL A 207 26.02 8.32 7.57
CA VAL A 207 24.73 8.11 8.24
C VAL A 207 24.84 6.90 9.17
N ARG A 208 24.57 7.14 10.46
CA ARG A 208 24.58 6.10 11.51
C ARG A 208 23.18 5.69 11.95
N ARG A 209 22.20 6.58 11.78
CA ARG A 209 20.79 6.31 11.99
C ARG A 209 19.96 7.28 11.18
N LEU A 210 18.82 6.81 10.70
CA LEU A 210 17.73 7.63 10.22
C LEU A 210 16.48 7.25 11.03
N GLU A 211 15.79 8.23 11.59
CA GLU A 211 14.45 8.06 12.13
C GLU A 211 13.47 8.95 11.35
N GLU A 212 12.43 8.34 10.83
CA GLU A 212 11.38 9.02 10.08
C GLU A 212 10.20 9.39 10.97
N ARG A 213 9.67 10.58 10.75
CA ARG A 213 8.43 11.06 11.33
C ARG A 213 7.51 11.48 10.19
N LEU A 214 6.50 10.65 9.95
CA LEU A 214 5.43 10.85 8.98
C LEU A 214 4.12 11.13 9.72
N GLY A 215 3.02 11.38 9.00
CA GLY A 215 1.69 11.74 9.53
C GLY A 215 1.28 13.20 9.25
N TYR A 216 2.17 14.00 8.65
CA TYR A 216 1.93 15.42 8.35
C TYR A 216 0.90 15.63 7.25
N VAL A 217 0.63 14.62 6.41
CA VAL A 217 -0.41 14.65 5.38
C VAL A 217 -1.59 13.75 5.70
N HIS A 218 -1.84 13.49 6.99
CA HIS A 218 -3.05 12.80 7.44
C HIS A 218 -4.30 13.60 7.03
N ARG A 219 -5.15 12.98 6.21
CA ARG A 219 -6.37 13.60 5.65
C ARG A 219 -7.66 13.04 6.23
N GLY A 220 -7.55 12.09 7.17
CA GLY A 220 -8.71 11.42 7.76
C GLY A 220 -9.49 10.58 6.74
N ILE A 221 -8.79 9.92 5.80
CA ILE A 221 -9.42 9.17 4.70
C ILE A 221 -10.38 8.11 5.25
N GLU A 222 -9.96 7.38 6.27
CA GLU A 222 -10.77 6.33 6.89
C GLU A 222 -12.04 6.88 7.55
N LYS A 223 -11.95 8.01 8.25
CA LYS A 223 -13.11 8.66 8.88
C LYS A 223 -14.04 9.29 7.83
N LEU A 224 -13.48 9.93 6.80
CA LEU A 224 -14.24 10.53 5.71
C LEU A 224 -14.99 9.50 4.87
N ALA A 225 -14.60 8.22 4.93
CA ALA A 225 -15.30 7.14 4.25
C ALA A 225 -16.63 6.78 4.93
N VAL A 226 -16.72 6.94 6.26
CA VAL A 226 -17.91 6.56 7.04
C VAL A 226 -19.13 7.34 6.57
N GLY A 227 -20.22 6.63 6.26
CA GLY A 227 -21.47 7.18 5.76
C GLY A 227 -21.47 7.54 4.27
N ARG A 228 -20.39 7.27 3.52
CA ARG A 228 -20.40 7.43 2.06
C ARG A 228 -21.14 6.29 1.37
N ASP A 229 -21.69 6.59 0.20
CA ASP A 229 -22.19 5.58 -0.72
C ASP A 229 -21.00 4.91 -1.46
N PRO A 230 -21.20 3.75 -2.10
CA PRO A 230 -20.14 3.06 -2.86
C PRO A 230 -19.43 3.96 -3.88
N ALA A 231 -20.18 4.80 -4.61
CA ALA A 231 -19.59 5.71 -5.59
C ALA A 231 -18.73 6.80 -4.91
N GLY A 232 -19.17 7.31 -3.76
CA GLY A 232 -18.43 8.25 -2.93
C GLY A 232 -17.17 7.64 -2.34
N LEU A 233 -17.20 6.36 -1.96
CA LEU A 233 -16.01 5.66 -1.47
C LEU A 233 -14.94 5.54 -2.56
N VAL A 234 -15.30 5.12 -3.78
CA VAL A 234 -14.31 4.91 -4.85
C VAL A 234 -13.62 6.19 -5.25
N ARG A 235 -14.37 7.31 -5.29
CA ARG A 235 -13.77 8.64 -5.49
C ARG A 235 -12.76 8.96 -4.38
N LEU A 236 -13.09 8.68 -3.12
CA LEU A 236 -12.18 8.89 -2.01
C LEU A 236 -10.94 7.98 -2.10
N ALA A 237 -11.14 6.69 -2.41
CA ALA A 237 -10.07 5.70 -2.58
C ALA A 237 -9.06 6.11 -3.65
N GLY A 238 -9.51 6.59 -4.81
CA GLY A 238 -8.63 7.11 -5.86
C GLY A 238 -7.81 8.34 -5.45
N ARG A 239 -8.02 8.90 -4.25
CA ARG A 239 -7.31 10.06 -3.69
C ARG A 239 -6.50 9.70 -2.43
N VAL A 240 -6.32 8.41 -2.15
CA VAL A 240 -5.39 7.90 -1.12
C VAL A 240 -3.95 8.26 -1.50
N SER A 241 -3.53 7.94 -2.73
CA SER A 241 -2.25 8.34 -3.30
C SER A 241 -2.47 8.85 -4.72
N GLY A 242 -2.07 10.10 -5.00
CA GLY A 242 -2.40 10.80 -6.26
C GLY A 242 -1.78 10.21 -7.53
N ASP A 243 -0.79 9.33 -7.38
CA ASP A 243 -0.13 8.57 -8.45
C ASP A 243 -0.59 7.12 -8.54
N SER A 244 -1.45 6.64 -7.62
CA SER A 244 -1.92 5.26 -7.56
C SER A 244 -3.45 5.25 -7.54
N THR A 245 -4.06 6.13 -8.35
CA THR A 245 -5.49 6.42 -8.32
C THR A 245 -6.31 5.24 -8.84
N VAL A 246 -5.85 4.59 -9.90
CA VAL A 246 -6.50 3.41 -10.48
C VAL A 246 -6.38 2.24 -9.52
N ALA A 247 -5.19 1.99 -8.99
CA ALA A 247 -4.94 0.84 -8.13
C ALA A 247 -5.73 0.92 -6.81
N HIS A 248 -5.73 2.07 -6.12
CA HIS A 248 -6.54 2.25 -4.90
C HIS A 248 -8.05 2.22 -5.18
N ALA A 249 -8.51 2.85 -6.27
CA ALA A 249 -9.92 2.80 -6.64
C ALA A 249 -10.39 1.38 -6.98
N TRP A 250 -9.55 0.59 -7.68
CA TRP A 250 -9.84 -0.81 -7.97
C TRP A 250 -9.83 -1.66 -6.71
N ALA A 251 -8.88 -1.47 -5.79
CA ALA A 251 -8.86 -2.22 -4.54
C ALA A 251 -10.15 -1.97 -3.71
N ALA A 252 -10.59 -0.72 -3.60
CA ALA A 252 -11.85 -0.40 -2.94
C ALA A 252 -13.08 -0.98 -3.67
N CYS A 253 -13.14 -0.89 -5.00
CA CYS A 253 -14.19 -1.54 -5.78
C CYS A 253 -14.22 -3.05 -5.57
N GLN A 254 -13.06 -3.72 -5.63
CA GLN A 254 -12.96 -5.16 -5.48
C GLN A 254 -13.43 -5.62 -4.09
N ALA A 255 -13.11 -4.84 -3.04
CA ALA A 255 -13.62 -5.07 -1.69
C ALA A 255 -15.15 -4.98 -1.65
N MET A 256 -15.74 -3.90 -2.18
CA MET A 256 -17.20 -3.73 -2.21
C MET A 256 -17.93 -4.75 -3.09
N GLU A 257 -17.34 -5.09 -4.24
CA GLU A 257 -17.88 -6.07 -5.18
C GLU A 257 -17.94 -7.45 -4.54
N ARG A 258 -16.90 -7.85 -3.79
CA ARG A 258 -16.90 -9.11 -3.04
C ARG A 258 -17.89 -9.10 -1.88
N ALA A 259 -17.95 -8.00 -1.13
CA ALA A 259 -18.93 -7.85 -0.04
C ALA A 259 -20.38 -7.91 -0.53
N GLY A 260 -20.66 -7.36 -1.72
CA GLY A 260 -21.99 -7.33 -2.32
C GLY A 260 -22.31 -8.49 -3.27
N GLY A 261 -21.39 -9.45 -3.48
CA GLY A 261 -21.59 -10.54 -4.44
C GLY A 261 -21.75 -10.07 -5.89
N CYS A 262 -21.04 -9.03 -6.30
CA CYS A 262 -21.12 -8.42 -7.63
C CYS A 262 -20.20 -9.11 -8.64
N GLU A 263 -20.77 -9.60 -9.74
CA GLU A 263 -20.00 -10.10 -10.88
C GLU A 263 -19.69 -9.00 -11.88
N VAL A 264 -18.43 -8.55 -11.88
CA VAL A 264 -17.97 -7.48 -12.80
C VAL A 264 -17.85 -8.02 -14.23
N PRO A 265 -18.34 -7.30 -15.26
CA PRO A 265 -18.22 -7.74 -16.65
C PRO A 265 -16.76 -7.99 -17.09
N PRO A 266 -16.47 -9.05 -17.86
CA PRO A 266 -15.11 -9.35 -18.32
C PRO A 266 -14.43 -8.21 -19.07
N ARG A 267 -15.18 -7.46 -19.90
CA ARG A 267 -14.65 -6.28 -20.60
C ARG A 267 -14.20 -5.20 -19.61
N ALA A 268 -14.96 -4.98 -18.55
CA ALA A 268 -14.61 -4.01 -17.53
C ALA A 268 -13.33 -4.40 -16.79
N LEU A 269 -13.15 -5.68 -16.46
CA LEU A 269 -11.93 -6.19 -15.82
C LEU A 269 -10.69 -5.98 -16.70
N VAL A 270 -10.80 -6.25 -18.01
CA VAL A 270 -9.71 -5.98 -18.98
C VAL A 270 -9.42 -4.48 -19.09
N LEU A 271 -10.44 -3.63 -19.10
CA LEU A 271 -10.26 -2.17 -19.09
C LEU A 271 -9.60 -1.69 -17.79
N ARG A 272 -9.94 -2.26 -16.62
CA ARG A 272 -9.27 -1.97 -15.34
C ARG A 272 -7.78 -2.32 -15.39
N ALA A 273 -7.43 -3.49 -15.92
CA ALA A 273 -6.04 -3.89 -16.11
C ALA A 273 -5.29 -2.95 -17.07
N LEU A 274 -5.92 -2.58 -18.19
CA LEU A 274 -5.35 -1.61 -19.12
C LEU A 274 -5.05 -0.27 -18.43
N LEU A 275 -5.99 0.24 -17.63
CA LEU A 275 -5.80 1.48 -16.88
C LEU A 275 -4.69 1.37 -15.83
N ALA A 276 -4.62 0.24 -15.11
CA ALA A 276 -3.60 0.00 -14.08
C ALA A 276 -2.18 -0.11 -14.68
N GLU A 277 -2.01 -0.81 -15.80
CA GLU A 277 -0.71 -0.93 -16.47
C GLU A 277 -0.29 0.41 -17.12
N ARG A 278 -1.25 1.24 -17.56
CA ARG A 278 -0.95 2.62 -17.99
C ARG A 278 -0.50 3.51 -16.84
N GLU A 279 -1.13 3.41 -15.67
CA GLU A 279 -0.69 4.09 -14.44
C GLU A 279 0.73 3.64 -14.06
N ARG A 280 0.99 2.33 -14.06
CA ARG A 280 2.29 1.73 -13.75
C ARG A 280 3.43 2.27 -14.61
N ILE A 281 3.27 2.24 -15.94
CA ILE A 281 4.28 2.80 -16.86
C ILE A 281 4.51 4.28 -16.58
N ALA A 282 3.44 5.07 -16.41
CA ALA A 282 3.58 6.51 -16.18
C ALA A 282 4.38 6.83 -14.92
N ASN A 283 4.24 6.04 -13.86
CA ASN A 283 4.95 6.27 -12.61
C ASN A 283 6.38 5.75 -12.64
N HIS A 284 6.63 4.55 -13.19
CA HIS A 284 8.00 4.07 -13.36
C HIS A 284 8.87 5.01 -14.19
N LEU A 285 8.34 5.59 -15.29
CA LEU A 285 9.06 6.62 -16.04
C LEU A 285 9.40 7.84 -15.17
N GLY A 286 8.45 8.26 -14.34
CA GLY A 286 8.68 9.35 -13.40
C GLY A 286 9.83 9.04 -12.44
N ASP A 287 9.82 7.84 -11.86
CA ASP A 287 10.83 7.37 -10.90
C ASP A 287 12.20 7.20 -11.54
N ILE A 288 12.30 6.48 -12.66
CA ILE A 288 13.57 6.26 -13.35
C ILE A 288 14.23 7.60 -13.69
N GLY A 289 13.45 8.52 -14.27
CA GLY A 289 13.95 9.86 -14.60
C GLY A 289 14.34 10.68 -13.36
N ALA A 290 13.60 10.58 -12.26
CA ALA A 290 13.93 11.30 -11.03
C ALA A 290 15.17 10.74 -10.32
N ILE A 291 15.33 9.42 -10.25
CA ILE A 291 16.53 8.75 -9.71
C ILE A 291 17.77 9.21 -10.49
N CYS A 292 17.70 9.20 -11.83
CA CYS A 292 18.79 9.69 -12.67
C CYS A 292 19.12 11.17 -12.40
N ASN A 293 18.10 12.01 -12.20
CA ASN A 293 18.28 13.43 -11.90
C ASN A 293 18.99 13.65 -10.55
N ASP A 294 18.64 12.88 -9.53
CA ASP A 294 19.18 13.04 -8.17
C ASP A 294 20.68 12.75 -8.10
N VAL A 295 21.23 12.06 -9.11
CA VAL A 295 22.66 11.81 -9.30
C VAL A 295 23.27 12.62 -10.46
N GLY A 296 22.55 13.63 -10.96
CA GLY A 296 23.06 14.60 -11.94
C GLY A 296 22.83 14.26 -13.41
N PHE A 297 22.13 13.16 -13.74
CA PHE A 297 21.87 12.76 -15.13
C PHE A 297 20.53 13.31 -15.67
N ALA A 298 20.52 14.62 -15.94
CA ALA A 298 19.33 15.36 -16.38
C ALA A 298 18.76 14.89 -17.75
N PHE A 299 19.57 14.28 -18.61
CA PHE A 299 19.10 13.81 -19.92
C PHE A 299 17.99 12.76 -19.77
N ALA A 300 18.21 11.70 -18.97
CA ALA A 300 17.20 10.67 -18.73
C ALA A 300 15.94 11.28 -18.10
N HIS A 301 16.09 12.18 -17.13
CA HIS A 301 14.98 12.89 -16.51
C HIS A 301 14.06 13.57 -17.52
N VAL A 302 14.63 14.39 -18.41
CA VAL A 302 13.87 15.13 -19.42
C VAL A 302 13.21 14.19 -20.43
N GLN A 303 13.90 13.13 -20.87
CA GLN A 303 13.33 12.18 -21.83
C GLN A 303 12.18 11.37 -21.23
N CYS A 304 12.35 10.83 -20.02
CA CYS A 304 11.31 10.12 -19.31
C CYS A 304 10.12 11.04 -19.00
N ALA A 305 10.34 12.29 -18.58
CA ALA A 305 9.28 13.27 -18.35
C ALA A 305 8.49 13.59 -19.63
N ARG A 306 9.17 13.76 -20.77
CA ARG A 306 8.53 13.97 -22.07
C ARG A 306 7.64 12.79 -22.46
N LEU A 307 8.15 11.57 -22.35
CA LEU A 307 7.41 10.35 -22.70
C LEU A 307 6.23 10.11 -21.76
N ARG A 308 6.42 10.30 -20.45
CA ARG A 308 5.36 10.26 -19.45
C ARG A 308 4.26 11.28 -19.75
N GLU A 309 4.62 12.51 -20.12
CA GLU A 309 3.64 13.53 -20.46
C GLU A 309 2.82 13.18 -21.71
N GLN A 310 3.46 12.66 -22.77
CA GLN A 310 2.76 12.17 -23.95
C GLN A 310 1.78 11.05 -23.59
N TRP A 311 2.23 10.10 -22.78
CA TRP A 311 1.43 8.98 -22.29
C TRP A 311 0.19 9.44 -21.51
N GLN A 312 0.36 10.37 -20.58
CA GLN A 312 -0.73 10.90 -19.76
C GLN A 312 -1.69 11.81 -20.54
N ARG A 313 -1.20 12.56 -21.54
CA ARG A 313 -2.09 13.31 -22.45
C ARG A 313 -3.01 12.38 -23.23
N ARG A 314 -2.49 11.23 -23.67
CA ARG A 314 -3.32 10.21 -24.30
C ARG A 314 -4.36 9.64 -23.33
N SER A 315 -3.97 9.40 -22.08
CA SER A 315 -4.91 9.00 -21.03
C SER A 315 -6.07 9.99 -20.88
N ARG A 316 -5.79 11.30 -20.90
CA ARG A 316 -6.84 12.34 -20.88
C ARG A 316 -7.76 12.28 -22.10
N GLU A 317 -7.19 12.10 -23.29
CA GLU A 317 -7.97 12.07 -24.53
C GLU A 317 -8.92 10.86 -24.59
N LEU A 318 -8.45 9.70 -24.15
CA LEU A 318 -9.20 8.45 -24.26
C LEU A 318 -10.10 8.16 -23.07
N PHE A 319 -9.71 8.58 -21.87
CA PHE A 319 -10.37 8.23 -20.60
C PHE A 319 -10.78 9.46 -19.77
N GLY A 320 -10.71 10.66 -20.36
CA GLY A 320 -11.20 11.89 -19.75
C GLY A 320 -10.30 12.55 -18.71
N HIS A 321 -9.32 11.83 -18.13
CA HIS A 321 -8.42 12.38 -17.11
C HIS A 321 -6.94 12.03 -17.32
N ARG A 322 -6.05 13.01 -17.11
CA ARG A 322 -4.60 12.87 -17.31
C ARG A 322 -3.99 11.79 -16.42
N LEU A 323 -4.45 11.72 -15.18
CA LEU A 323 -4.05 10.73 -14.19
C LEU A 323 -5.03 9.57 -14.06
N LEU A 324 -6.04 9.43 -14.94
CA LEU A 324 -7.04 8.36 -14.87
C LEU A 324 -7.93 8.37 -13.60
N MET A 325 -8.05 9.52 -12.93
CA MET A 325 -8.94 9.68 -11.78
C MET A 325 -10.38 9.39 -12.19
N ASP A 326 -11.12 8.71 -11.29
CA ASP A 326 -12.55 8.38 -11.44
C ASP A 326 -12.88 7.49 -12.66
N ALA A 327 -11.86 6.86 -13.28
CA ALA A 327 -12.06 5.90 -14.37
C ALA A 327 -12.60 4.54 -13.89
N ILE A 328 -12.30 4.17 -12.64
CA ILE A 328 -12.84 2.98 -11.99
C ILE A 328 -14.10 3.37 -11.23
N VAL A 329 -15.16 2.56 -11.37
CA VAL A 329 -16.43 2.72 -10.65
C VAL A 329 -16.86 1.38 -10.04
N PRO A 330 -17.73 1.36 -9.01
CA PRO A 330 -18.29 0.10 -8.52
C PRO A 330 -18.93 -0.69 -9.66
N GLY A 331 -18.59 -1.98 -9.77
CA GLY A 331 -19.12 -2.88 -10.79
C GLY A 331 -18.52 -2.72 -12.20
N GLY A 332 -17.56 -1.82 -12.41
CA GLY A 332 -16.85 -1.73 -13.70
C GLY A 332 -15.94 -0.52 -13.90
N VAL A 333 -16.05 0.12 -15.06
CA VAL A 333 -15.32 1.35 -15.46
C VAL A 333 -16.28 2.44 -15.96
N ALA A 334 -15.87 3.70 -15.83
CA ALA A 334 -16.71 4.85 -16.18
C ALA A 334 -16.85 5.10 -17.69
N GLN A 335 -15.82 4.74 -18.46
CA GLN A 335 -15.75 5.04 -19.88
C GLN A 335 -15.20 3.85 -20.67
N ASP A 336 -15.81 3.59 -21.83
CA ASP A 336 -15.35 2.57 -22.77
C ASP A 336 -14.30 3.11 -23.75
N LEU A 337 -13.50 2.22 -24.31
CA LEU A 337 -12.57 2.48 -25.39
C LEU A 337 -13.29 2.37 -26.74
N SER A 338 -13.39 3.50 -27.46
CA SER A 338 -13.94 3.51 -28.82
C SER A 338 -13.05 2.75 -29.81
N ALA A 339 -13.59 2.31 -30.94
CA ALA A 339 -12.81 1.64 -31.99
C ALA A 339 -11.65 2.53 -32.51
N ALA A 340 -11.86 3.84 -32.61
CA ALA A 340 -10.81 4.79 -32.95
C ALA A 340 -9.76 4.87 -31.83
N GLY A 341 -10.20 4.95 -30.57
CA GLY A 341 -9.32 4.96 -29.40
C GLY A 341 -8.45 3.71 -29.29
N PHE A 342 -9.00 2.55 -29.65
CA PHE A 342 -8.27 1.29 -29.74
C PHE A 342 -7.09 1.36 -30.73
N GLN A 343 -7.35 1.82 -31.95
CA GLN A 343 -6.31 1.96 -32.98
C GLN A 343 -5.24 2.96 -32.56
N THR A 344 -5.67 4.08 -31.96
CA THR A 344 -4.76 5.09 -31.40
C THR A 344 -3.85 4.49 -30.32
N LEU A 345 -4.39 3.71 -29.37
CA LEU A 345 -3.57 3.08 -28.33
C LEU A 345 -2.51 2.15 -28.91
N ARG A 346 -2.87 1.33 -29.89
CA ARG A 346 -1.91 0.42 -30.54
C ARG A 346 -0.75 1.18 -31.20
N GLN A 347 -1.06 2.26 -31.91
CA GLN A 347 -0.05 3.09 -32.57
C GLN A 347 0.86 3.78 -31.55
N ASP A 348 0.26 4.33 -30.49
CA ASP A 348 1.00 4.97 -29.41
C ASP A 348 1.90 4.00 -28.66
N HIS A 349 1.45 2.77 -28.39
CA HIS A 349 2.26 1.75 -27.71
C HIS A 349 3.49 1.38 -28.55
N ALA A 350 3.31 1.13 -29.84
CA ALA A 350 4.42 0.82 -30.75
C ALA A 350 5.42 1.99 -30.84
N ALA A 351 4.93 3.23 -30.97
CA ALA A 351 5.79 4.42 -31.01
C ALA A 351 6.51 4.65 -29.68
N PHE A 352 5.83 4.42 -28.56
CA PHE A 352 6.40 4.54 -27.22
C PHE A 352 7.52 3.51 -27.01
N HIS A 353 7.28 2.24 -27.36
CA HIS A 353 8.28 1.18 -27.26
C HIS A 353 9.55 1.53 -28.05
N GLN A 354 9.41 2.02 -29.28
CA GLN A 354 10.57 2.45 -30.09
C GLN A 354 11.32 3.64 -29.48
N ALA A 355 10.61 4.53 -28.78
CA ALA A 355 11.20 5.72 -28.19
C ALA A 355 11.87 5.46 -26.83
N ILE A 356 11.38 4.49 -26.06
CA ILE A 356 11.85 4.24 -24.69
C ILE A 356 13.08 3.34 -24.64
N GLU A 357 13.18 2.31 -25.49
CA GLU A 357 14.29 1.35 -25.40
C GLU A 357 15.68 2.01 -25.55
N PRO A 358 15.93 2.93 -26.49
CA PRO A 358 17.24 3.60 -26.55
C PRO A 358 17.57 4.42 -25.30
N ILE A 359 16.57 4.89 -24.55
CA ILE A 359 16.79 5.58 -23.28
C ILE A 359 17.12 4.56 -22.19
N PHE A 360 16.46 3.41 -22.19
CA PHE A 360 16.74 2.33 -21.26
C PHE A 360 18.14 1.76 -21.47
N ASP A 361 18.56 1.52 -22.72
CA ASP A 361 19.94 1.13 -23.05
C ASP A 361 20.97 2.11 -22.46
N ILE A 362 20.71 3.41 -22.57
CA ILE A 362 21.59 4.44 -21.96
C ILE A 362 21.57 4.37 -20.44
N VAL A 363 20.42 4.16 -19.80
CA VAL A 363 20.32 4.06 -18.34
C VAL A 363 20.99 2.78 -17.82
N GLU A 364 20.93 1.69 -18.56
CA GLU A 364 21.51 0.39 -18.18
C GLU A 364 23.03 0.33 -18.36
N ASP A 365 23.58 1.03 -19.37
CA ASP A 365 24.99 0.88 -19.76
C ASP A 365 25.87 2.14 -19.50
N LEU A 366 25.36 3.19 -18.84
CA LEU A 366 26.13 4.42 -18.61
C LEU A 366 27.02 4.35 -17.35
N PRO A 367 28.36 4.31 -17.48
CA PRO A 367 29.24 4.07 -16.32
C PRO A 367 29.20 5.18 -15.25
N SER A 368 28.96 6.42 -15.65
CA SER A 368 28.84 7.54 -14.70
C SER A 368 27.56 7.47 -13.86
N LEU A 369 26.52 6.79 -14.37
CA LEU A 369 25.31 6.55 -13.61
C LEU A 369 25.54 5.39 -12.62
N ASP A 370 26.11 4.30 -13.10
CA ASP A 370 26.49 3.14 -12.29
C ASP A 370 27.34 3.52 -11.07
N ASP A 371 28.32 4.40 -11.23
CA ASP A 371 29.17 4.93 -10.15
C ASP A 371 28.39 5.53 -8.98
N ARG A 372 27.15 6.01 -9.23
CA ARG A 372 26.29 6.64 -8.23
C ARG A 372 25.16 5.74 -7.73
N LEU A 373 24.79 4.70 -8.49
CA LEU A 373 23.64 3.84 -8.18
C LEU A 373 24.04 2.49 -7.60
N LEU A 374 25.13 1.89 -8.10
CA LEU A 374 25.61 0.60 -7.62
C LEU A 374 26.12 0.77 -6.18
N THR A 375 25.80 -0.19 -5.33
CA THR A 375 26.17 -0.22 -3.90
C THR A 375 25.57 0.89 -3.03
N THR A 376 24.83 1.85 -3.61
CA THR A 376 24.11 2.89 -2.88
C THR A 376 22.77 2.36 -2.38
N GLY A 377 22.44 2.62 -1.12
CA GLY A 377 21.12 2.29 -0.57
C GLY A 377 20.79 0.79 -0.59
N LEU A 378 21.72 -0.05 -0.12
CA LEU A 378 21.58 -1.51 -0.10
C LEU A 378 20.53 -1.96 0.93
N LEU A 379 19.50 -2.67 0.47
CA LEU A 379 18.54 -3.39 1.31
C LEU A 379 18.78 -4.89 1.15
N SER A 380 19.11 -5.58 2.25
CA SER A 380 19.30 -7.03 2.20
C SER A 380 17.98 -7.77 2.02
N GLU A 381 18.01 -8.99 1.47
CA GLU A 381 16.82 -9.86 1.40
C GLU A 381 16.22 -10.09 2.79
N ALA A 382 17.08 -10.26 3.82
CA ALA A 382 16.65 -10.49 5.19
C ALA A 382 15.89 -9.28 5.75
N ASP A 383 16.42 -8.07 5.61
CA ASP A 383 15.74 -6.85 6.07
C ASP A 383 14.44 -6.63 5.30
N ALA A 384 14.44 -6.82 3.98
CA ALA A 384 13.24 -6.69 3.15
C ALA A 384 12.15 -7.68 3.56
N ARG A 385 12.53 -8.92 3.90
CA ARG A 385 11.62 -9.99 4.34
C ARG A 385 11.06 -9.69 5.73
N GLU A 386 11.91 -9.30 6.67
CA GLU A 386 11.53 -8.94 8.04
C GLU A 386 10.56 -7.76 8.07
N LEU A 387 10.76 -6.77 7.19
CA LEU A 387 9.86 -5.62 7.05
C LEU A 387 8.61 -5.92 6.21
N GLY A 388 8.52 -7.06 5.54
CA GLY A 388 7.38 -7.41 4.69
C GLY A 388 7.30 -6.60 3.38
N CYS A 389 8.44 -6.13 2.85
CA CYS A 389 8.48 -5.35 1.62
C CYS A 389 7.96 -6.16 0.41
N THR A 390 7.14 -5.51 -0.42
CA THR A 390 6.68 -6.03 -1.72
C THR A 390 7.01 -5.03 -2.84
N GLY A 391 6.56 -5.31 -4.07
CA GLY A 391 6.77 -4.44 -5.22
C GLY A 391 8.25 -4.28 -5.58
N TYR A 392 8.63 -3.18 -6.22
CA TYR A 392 10.00 -3.02 -6.73
C TYR A 392 11.07 -2.96 -5.63
N VAL A 393 10.72 -2.61 -4.39
CA VAL A 393 11.66 -2.60 -3.25
C VAL A 393 11.98 -4.03 -2.83
N GLY A 394 10.95 -4.87 -2.64
CA GLY A 394 11.12 -6.29 -2.35
C GLY A 394 11.81 -7.04 -3.49
N LYS A 395 11.34 -6.84 -4.72
CA LYS A 395 11.88 -7.48 -5.94
C LYS A 395 13.33 -7.11 -6.22
N ALA A 396 13.77 -5.90 -5.85
CA ALA A 396 15.18 -5.52 -5.98
C ALA A 396 16.10 -6.23 -4.98
N SER A 397 15.51 -6.79 -3.91
CA SER A 397 16.20 -7.42 -2.79
C SER A 397 15.96 -8.94 -2.75
N GLY A 398 15.55 -9.55 -3.86
CA GLY A 398 15.35 -11.00 -3.99
C GLY A 398 13.93 -11.52 -3.71
N LEU A 399 13.00 -10.67 -3.28
CA LEU A 399 11.63 -11.09 -2.97
C LEU A 399 10.73 -11.02 -4.21
N ALA A 400 10.42 -12.18 -4.79
CA ALA A 400 9.72 -12.29 -6.07
C ALA A 400 8.19 -12.10 -6.01
N PHE A 401 7.61 -11.78 -4.86
CA PHE A 401 6.16 -11.72 -4.71
C PHE A 401 5.53 -10.58 -5.54
N ASP A 402 4.50 -10.90 -6.33
CA ASP A 402 3.65 -9.98 -7.09
C ASP A 402 2.20 -10.50 -7.07
N VAL A 403 1.25 -9.67 -6.63
CA VAL A 403 -0.15 -10.12 -6.48
C VAL A 403 -0.73 -10.58 -7.82
N ARG A 404 -0.32 -9.99 -8.95
CA ARG A 404 -0.82 -10.37 -10.28
C ARG A 404 -0.34 -11.76 -10.71
N HIS A 405 0.76 -12.25 -10.13
CA HIS A 405 1.36 -13.55 -10.43
C HIS A 405 1.01 -14.60 -9.38
N ASP A 406 1.23 -14.29 -8.09
CA ASP A 406 1.17 -15.26 -7.00
C ASP A 406 -0.24 -15.40 -6.41
N SER A 407 -1.04 -14.33 -6.45
CA SER A 407 -2.46 -14.33 -6.08
C SER A 407 -3.33 -13.70 -7.18
N PRO A 408 -3.30 -14.25 -8.39
CA PRO A 408 -3.85 -13.59 -9.57
C PRO A 408 -5.36 -13.35 -9.43
N TYR A 409 -5.79 -12.20 -9.94
CA TYR A 409 -7.18 -11.76 -9.99
C TYR A 409 -7.53 -11.29 -11.42
N PRO A 410 -8.83 -11.24 -11.78
CA PRO A 410 -9.19 -11.05 -13.18
C PRO A 410 -8.73 -9.69 -13.71
N PRO A 411 -8.13 -9.62 -14.92
CA PRO A 411 -7.87 -10.71 -15.88
C PRO A 411 -6.47 -11.33 -15.77
N TYR A 412 -5.66 -10.96 -14.76
CA TYR A 412 -4.26 -11.37 -14.67
C TYR A 412 -4.09 -12.89 -14.54
N GLU A 413 -5.07 -13.64 -14.04
CA GLU A 413 -5.01 -15.12 -14.04
C GLU A 413 -4.87 -15.75 -15.44
N ARG A 414 -5.19 -14.99 -16.50
CA ARG A 414 -5.09 -15.42 -17.90
C ARG A 414 -3.90 -14.79 -18.62
N LEU A 415 -3.12 -13.95 -17.94
CA LEU A 415 -1.95 -13.28 -18.49
C LEU A 415 -0.66 -13.89 -17.94
N ARG A 416 0.39 -13.85 -18.77
CA ARG A 416 1.73 -14.11 -18.29
C ARG A 416 2.28 -12.82 -17.67
N VAL A 417 2.44 -12.82 -16.35
CA VAL A 417 3.08 -11.71 -15.63
C VAL A 417 4.56 -12.06 -15.47
N GLU A 418 5.44 -11.35 -16.18
CA GLU A 418 6.88 -11.46 -15.95
C GLU A 418 7.25 -10.62 -14.73
N VAL A 419 7.83 -11.27 -13.70
CA VAL A 419 8.24 -10.61 -12.46
C VAL A 419 9.76 -10.39 -12.49
N PRO A 420 10.24 -9.17 -12.78
CA PRO A 420 11.67 -8.88 -12.72
C PRO A 420 12.14 -8.88 -11.27
N VAL A 421 13.20 -9.63 -10.98
CA VAL A 421 13.82 -9.77 -9.66
C VAL A 421 15.31 -9.51 -9.78
N GLN A 422 15.86 -8.82 -8.79
CA GLN A 422 17.29 -8.57 -8.60
C GLN A 422 17.65 -9.01 -7.18
N THR A 423 18.94 -9.17 -6.88
CA THR A 423 19.40 -9.64 -5.56
C THR A 423 20.35 -8.67 -4.87
N GLU A 424 20.81 -7.65 -5.59
CA GLU A 424 21.80 -6.70 -5.15
C GLU A 424 21.23 -5.72 -4.12
N GLY A 425 19.94 -5.40 -4.18
CA GLY A 425 19.25 -4.56 -3.19
C GLY A 425 19.62 -3.07 -3.22
N ASP A 426 20.46 -2.62 -4.15
CA ASP A 426 20.86 -1.20 -4.30
C ASP A 426 19.89 -0.39 -5.17
N VAL A 427 20.20 0.90 -5.36
CA VAL A 427 19.40 1.78 -6.22
C VAL A 427 19.39 1.25 -7.67
N ALA A 428 20.50 0.73 -8.18
CA ALA A 428 20.58 0.20 -9.54
C ALA A 428 19.62 -0.99 -9.75
N ALA A 429 19.57 -1.93 -8.80
CA ALA A 429 18.61 -3.02 -8.79
C ALA A 429 17.17 -2.52 -8.81
N ARG A 430 16.84 -1.52 -8.00
CA ARG A 430 15.51 -0.87 -7.99
C ARG A 430 15.18 -0.16 -9.30
N VAL A 431 16.16 0.35 -10.03
CA VAL A 431 15.97 0.89 -11.40
C VAL A 431 15.72 -0.26 -12.38
N ARG A 432 16.55 -1.30 -12.40
CA ARG A 432 16.41 -2.45 -13.31
C ARG A 432 15.07 -3.17 -13.18
N VAL A 433 14.56 -3.34 -11.95
CA VAL A 433 13.23 -3.89 -11.71
C VAL A 433 12.16 -3.01 -12.39
N ARG A 434 12.21 -1.69 -12.23
CA ARG A 434 11.25 -0.77 -12.89
C ARG A 434 11.35 -0.80 -14.41
N LEU A 435 12.57 -0.90 -14.97
CA LEU A 435 12.76 -1.07 -16.42
C LEU A 435 12.08 -2.36 -16.91
N GLY A 436 12.30 -3.46 -16.19
CA GLY A 436 11.64 -4.74 -16.44
C GLY A 436 10.11 -4.65 -16.32
N GLU A 437 9.59 -3.96 -15.31
CA GLU A 437 8.15 -3.77 -15.13
C GLU A 437 7.55 -2.92 -16.25
N VAL A 438 8.23 -1.88 -16.75
CA VAL A 438 7.77 -1.11 -17.93
C VAL A 438 7.70 -2.00 -19.17
N ARG A 439 8.74 -2.81 -19.44
CA ARG A 439 8.77 -3.76 -20.56
C ARG A 439 7.64 -4.79 -20.44
N GLY A 440 7.44 -5.36 -19.26
CA GLY A 440 6.36 -6.30 -18.96
C GLY A 440 4.97 -5.68 -19.12
N SER A 441 4.75 -4.46 -18.62
CA SER A 441 3.50 -3.71 -18.79
C SER A 441 3.19 -3.41 -20.25
N LEU A 442 4.17 -3.00 -21.05
CA LEU A 442 3.97 -2.77 -22.48
C LEU A 442 3.55 -4.06 -23.19
N TRP A 443 4.20 -5.18 -22.89
CA TRP A 443 3.82 -6.48 -23.43
C TRP A 443 2.39 -6.88 -23.02
N MET A 444 2.02 -6.70 -21.74
CA MET A 444 0.68 -7.01 -21.26
C MET A 444 -0.38 -6.12 -21.88
N LEU A 445 -0.09 -4.83 -22.10
CA LEU A 445 -1.01 -3.91 -22.76
C LEU A 445 -1.36 -4.35 -24.18
N ASP A 446 -0.38 -4.83 -24.95
CA ASP A 446 -0.64 -5.41 -26.27
C ASP A 446 -1.56 -6.64 -26.18
N ARG A 447 -1.33 -7.53 -25.20
CA ARG A 447 -2.16 -8.74 -25.01
C ARG A 447 -3.59 -8.40 -24.56
N LEU A 448 -3.74 -7.45 -23.65
CA LEU A 448 -5.04 -6.96 -23.18
C LEU A 448 -5.85 -6.33 -24.32
N LEU A 449 -5.18 -5.64 -25.26
CA LEU A 449 -5.83 -5.11 -26.46
C LEU A 449 -6.17 -6.21 -27.47
N ASP A 450 -5.28 -7.18 -27.67
CA ASP A 450 -5.52 -8.31 -28.59
C ASP A 450 -6.73 -9.17 -28.17
N ASP A 451 -6.94 -9.38 -26.86
CA ASP A 451 -8.04 -10.19 -26.29
C ASP A 451 -9.12 -9.33 -25.60
N LEU A 452 -9.32 -8.07 -26.03
CA LEU A 452 -10.31 -7.17 -25.42
C LEU A 452 -11.75 -7.67 -25.67
N PRO A 453 -12.48 -8.17 -24.65
CA PRO A 453 -13.80 -8.77 -24.86
C PRO A 453 -14.84 -7.73 -25.24
N ALA A 454 -15.80 -8.09 -26.10
CA ALA A 454 -17.02 -7.30 -26.25
C ALA A 454 -17.92 -7.44 -25.00
N GLY A 455 -18.86 -6.52 -24.80
CA GLY A 455 -19.86 -6.60 -23.74
C GLY A 455 -19.99 -5.32 -22.93
N GLU A 456 -20.69 -5.41 -21.80
CA GLU A 456 -20.92 -4.29 -20.90
C GLU A 456 -19.63 -3.88 -20.17
N ILE A 457 -19.53 -2.60 -19.80
CA ILE A 457 -18.38 -2.04 -19.09
C ILE A 457 -18.63 -1.79 -17.60
N ALA A 458 -19.87 -1.98 -17.15
CA ALA A 458 -20.25 -1.87 -15.76
C ALA A 458 -21.55 -2.65 -15.51
N THR A 459 -21.69 -3.16 -14.29
CA THR A 459 -22.95 -3.68 -13.74
C THR A 459 -23.29 -2.91 -12.46
N PRO A 460 -24.57 -2.73 -12.11
CA PRO A 460 -24.93 -2.16 -10.81
C PRO A 460 -24.41 -3.01 -9.65
N LEU A 461 -23.86 -2.35 -8.62
CA LEU A 461 -23.51 -3.04 -7.37
C LEU A 461 -24.82 -3.48 -6.68
N PRO A 462 -24.98 -4.78 -6.35
CA PRO A 462 -26.13 -5.23 -5.56
C PRO A 462 -26.14 -4.55 -4.18
N PRO A 463 -27.32 -4.33 -3.57
CA PRO A 463 -27.39 -3.82 -2.21
C PRO A 463 -26.69 -4.82 -1.27
N PRO A 464 -25.61 -4.42 -0.59
CA PRO A 464 -24.87 -5.33 0.27
C PRO A 464 -25.72 -5.70 1.49
N GLU A 465 -25.50 -6.91 2.00
CA GLU A 465 -26.08 -7.28 3.28
C GLU A 465 -25.54 -6.38 4.39
N ALA A 466 -26.38 -6.19 5.39
CA ALA A 466 -26.08 -5.33 6.50
C ALA A 466 -24.86 -5.90 7.25
N GLY A 467 -23.77 -5.15 7.41
CA GLY A 467 -22.54 -5.66 8.03
C GLY A 467 -21.65 -6.49 7.10
N ALA A 468 -21.99 -6.63 5.82
CA ALA A 468 -21.18 -7.33 4.85
C ALA A 468 -19.77 -6.72 4.77
N MET A 469 -18.78 -7.59 4.70
CA MET A 469 -17.37 -7.23 4.65
C MET A 469 -16.75 -7.72 3.35
N GLY A 470 -15.74 -7.01 2.87
CA GLY A 470 -14.98 -7.44 1.71
C GLY A 470 -13.55 -6.95 1.72
N LEU A 471 -12.68 -7.72 1.07
CA LEU A 471 -11.26 -7.45 0.92
C LEU A 471 -10.92 -7.24 -0.56
N GLY A 472 -10.14 -6.22 -0.86
CA GLY A 472 -9.55 -5.95 -2.16
C GLY A 472 -8.03 -6.07 -2.06
N LEU A 473 -7.43 -6.76 -3.03
CA LEU A 473 -6.00 -7.01 -3.14
C LEU A 473 -5.60 -6.74 -4.59
N ILE A 474 -4.88 -5.65 -4.83
CA ILE A 474 -4.49 -5.18 -6.17
C ILE A 474 -3.00 -4.87 -6.14
N ASP A 475 -2.25 -5.35 -7.13
CA ASP A 475 -0.88 -4.87 -7.31
C ASP A 475 -0.92 -3.49 -7.97
N GLY A 476 -0.59 -2.46 -7.21
CA GLY A 476 -0.30 -1.13 -7.73
C GLY A 476 1.13 -1.04 -8.23
N TRP A 477 1.50 0.09 -8.84
CA TRP A 477 2.85 0.26 -9.38
C TRP A 477 3.97 0.25 -8.32
N ARG A 478 3.63 0.51 -7.04
CA ARG A 478 4.54 0.38 -5.89
C ARG A 478 4.58 -1.02 -5.29
N GLY A 479 3.61 -1.88 -5.58
CA GLY A 479 3.42 -3.19 -4.94
C GLY A 479 1.98 -3.41 -4.49
N GLU A 480 1.80 -4.38 -3.61
CA GLU A 480 0.48 -4.80 -3.12
C GLU A 480 -0.29 -3.67 -2.42
N ILE A 481 -1.52 -3.41 -2.82
CA ILE A 481 -2.51 -2.57 -2.12
C ILE A 481 -3.58 -3.47 -1.52
N LEU A 482 -3.91 -3.24 -0.24
CA LEU A 482 -5.02 -3.89 0.45
C LEU A 482 -6.10 -2.87 0.74
N SER A 483 -7.36 -3.26 0.58
CA SER A 483 -8.52 -2.46 0.97
C SER A 483 -9.55 -3.32 1.68
N PHE A 484 -9.94 -2.94 2.88
CA PHE A 484 -11.05 -3.56 3.59
C PHE A 484 -12.25 -2.62 3.62
N VAL A 485 -13.44 -3.15 3.42
CA VAL A 485 -14.71 -2.43 3.52
C VAL A 485 -15.70 -3.22 4.37
N ARG A 486 -16.44 -2.53 5.24
CA ARG A 486 -17.67 -3.03 5.87
C ARG A 486 -18.83 -2.07 5.59
N PHE A 487 -20.00 -2.62 5.25
CA PHE A 487 -21.23 -1.87 5.04
C PHE A 487 -22.07 -1.76 6.33
N ASP A 488 -22.79 -0.65 6.48
CA ASP A 488 -23.84 -0.50 7.50
C ASP A 488 -25.18 -1.11 7.03
N ASP A 489 -26.25 -0.91 7.81
CA ASP A 489 -27.60 -1.38 7.49
C ASP A 489 -28.33 -0.58 6.41
N THR A 490 -27.78 0.55 5.99
CA THR A 490 -28.32 1.40 4.93
C THR A 490 -27.60 1.21 3.60
N GLY A 491 -26.60 0.32 3.54
CA GLY A 491 -25.75 0.12 2.37
C GLY A 491 -24.69 1.20 2.16
N HIS A 492 -24.44 2.04 3.17
CA HIS A 492 -23.32 2.98 3.19
C HIS A 492 -22.11 2.36 3.89
N ILE A 493 -20.96 2.99 3.76
CA ILE A 493 -19.72 2.50 4.34
C ILE A 493 -19.72 2.72 5.86
N ALA A 494 -19.62 1.63 6.61
CA ALA A 494 -19.39 1.66 8.07
C ALA A 494 -17.89 1.77 8.40
N ARG A 495 -17.05 1.09 7.61
CA ARG A 495 -15.58 1.06 7.80
C ARG A 495 -14.88 0.93 6.45
N TYR A 496 -13.81 1.68 6.26
CA TYR A 496 -12.89 1.53 5.12
C TYR A 496 -11.44 1.66 5.56
N PHE A 497 -10.65 0.62 5.36
CA PHE A 497 -9.19 0.62 5.63
C PHE A 497 -8.44 0.41 4.30
N PRO A 498 -7.87 1.46 3.70
CA PRO A 498 -6.87 1.32 2.66
C PRO A 498 -5.51 1.00 3.29
N ARG A 499 -4.63 0.33 2.56
CA ARG A 499 -3.23 0.18 2.96
C ARG A 499 -2.35 0.26 1.72
N ASP A 500 -1.50 1.26 1.68
CA ASP A 500 -0.50 1.44 0.63
C ASP A 500 0.77 0.60 0.93
N PRO A 501 1.50 0.07 -0.09
CA PRO A 501 2.79 -0.60 0.11
C PRO A 501 3.78 0.20 0.98
N SER A 502 3.64 1.53 0.98
CA SER A 502 4.54 2.44 1.68
C SER A 502 4.59 2.26 3.18
N TRP A 503 3.60 1.60 3.79
CA TRP A 503 3.67 1.18 5.19
C TRP A 503 4.86 0.26 5.49
N PHE A 504 5.29 -0.53 4.50
CA PHE A 504 6.41 -1.46 4.63
C PHE A 504 7.69 -0.92 3.98
N THR A 505 7.60 -0.05 2.98
CA THR A 505 8.79 0.48 2.29
C THR A 505 9.40 1.71 2.96
N TRP A 506 8.63 2.50 3.73
CA TRP A 506 9.21 3.58 4.54
C TRP A 506 10.21 3.06 5.59
N PRO A 507 9.87 2.06 6.43
CA PRO A 507 10.85 1.42 7.32
C PRO A 507 12.09 0.88 6.60
N ALA A 508 11.96 0.47 5.34
CA ALA A 508 13.09 -0.02 4.55
C ALA A 508 14.10 1.09 4.24
N LEU A 509 13.65 2.34 4.07
CA LEU A 509 14.53 3.50 3.87
C LEU A 509 15.44 3.74 5.08
N GLU A 510 14.92 3.56 6.31
CA GLU A 510 15.72 3.64 7.54
C GLU A 510 16.84 2.59 7.60
N ARG A 511 16.62 1.41 7.01
CA ARG A 511 17.61 0.32 6.95
C ARG A 511 18.64 0.55 5.86
N LEU A 512 18.19 0.82 4.64
CA LEU A 512 19.07 0.86 3.47
C LEU A 512 19.97 2.08 3.41
N ILE A 513 19.64 3.17 4.12
CA ILE A 513 20.49 4.36 4.18
C ILE A 513 21.73 4.15 5.06
N LEU A 514 21.73 3.15 5.93
CA LEU A 514 22.88 2.86 6.80
C LEU A 514 24.10 2.48 5.95
N GLY A 515 25.26 3.06 6.29
CA GLY A 515 26.50 2.87 5.52
C GLY A 515 26.65 3.78 4.30
N ASN A 516 25.66 4.63 4.00
CA ASN A 516 25.77 5.68 3.00
C ASN A 516 26.14 7.02 3.65
N ILE A 517 26.52 7.98 2.81
CA ILE A 517 26.74 9.36 3.23
C ILE A 517 25.46 10.20 3.09
N VAL A 518 25.35 11.28 3.85
CA VAL A 518 24.19 12.19 3.81
C VAL A 518 23.84 12.65 2.39
N PRO A 519 24.79 12.99 1.49
CA PRO A 519 24.51 13.32 0.10
C PRO A 519 23.82 12.24 -0.73
N ASP A 520 23.85 10.97 -0.32
CA ASP A 520 23.18 9.86 -1.03
C ASP A 520 21.72 9.66 -0.58
N PHE A 521 21.28 10.35 0.48
CA PHE A 521 19.90 10.27 0.95
C PHE A 521 18.86 10.61 -0.13
N PRO A 522 19.01 11.68 -0.95
CA PRO A 522 18.03 12.00 -1.99
C PRO A 522 17.78 10.84 -2.96
N VAL A 523 18.84 10.21 -3.46
CA VAL A 523 18.71 9.09 -4.41
C VAL A 523 18.19 7.82 -3.71
N CYS A 524 18.58 7.56 -2.45
CA CYS A 524 18.02 6.46 -1.66
C CYS A 524 16.50 6.64 -1.48
N ASN A 525 16.07 7.79 -0.98
CA ASN A 525 14.66 8.13 -0.79
C ASN A 525 13.88 8.04 -2.10
N LYS A 526 14.42 8.60 -3.19
CA LYS A 526 13.77 8.55 -4.51
C LYS A 526 13.67 7.13 -5.07
N SER A 527 14.64 6.27 -4.80
CA SER A 527 14.61 4.89 -5.27
C SER A 527 13.56 4.02 -4.56
N VAL A 528 13.23 4.36 -3.31
CA VAL A 528 12.13 3.75 -2.54
C VAL A 528 10.79 4.34 -2.93
N ASN A 529 10.74 5.66 -3.16
CA ASN A 529 9.57 6.46 -3.50
C ASN A 529 8.29 6.08 -2.74
N GLY A 530 8.37 6.02 -1.40
CA GLY A 530 7.19 5.85 -0.56
C GLY A 530 6.15 6.96 -0.79
N SER A 531 4.88 6.59 -0.77
CA SER A 531 3.76 7.52 -0.71
C SER A 531 3.63 8.04 0.72
N TYR A 532 3.80 9.35 0.92
CA TYR A 532 3.54 9.97 2.23
C TYR A 532 2.02 9.96 2.45
N ALA A 533 1.27 10.37 1.43
CA ALA A 533 -0.18 10.41 1.45
C ALA A 533 -0.86 9.03 1.65
N GLY A 534 -0.28 7.95 1.14
CA GLY A 534 -0.77 6.57 1.28
C GLY A 534 -0.36 5.89 2.60
N HIS A 535 0.65 6.44 3.28
CA HIS A 535 1.02 6.04 4.64
C HIS A 535 0.25 6.88 5.69
N ASP A 536 -0.02 8.15 5.42
CA ASP A 536 -0.72 9.05 6.34
C ASP A 536 -2.24 9.02 6.08
N LEU A 537 -2.85 7.86 6.33
CA LEU A 537 -4.26 7.55 6.02
C LEU A 537 -5.26 8.25 6.93
#